data_AF-A0A4Y1ZLJ7-F1
#
_entry.id   AF-A0A4Y1ZLJ7-F1
#
_cell.length_a   1.000
_cell.length_b   1.000
_cell.length_c   1.000
_cell.angle_alpha   90.00
_cell.angle_beta   90.00
_cell.angle_gamma   90.00
#
_symmetry.space_group_name_H-M   'P 1'
#
loop_
_entity.id
_entity.type
_entity.pdbx_description
1 polymer ?
#
loop_
_entity_poly.entity_id
_entity_poly.type
_entity_poly.pdbx_seq_one_letter_code
_entity_poly.pdbx_strand_id
1 'polypeptide(L)'
;KRSSEQEECIRIVKTAASIILEDIRPQVYDTQEHPPPENSLQEIESIIPESLHVLTEETTLNKKRGDLEKWRKRCTAMAHCIISAARPKSFMSGMQVGLAAFLFKKYGSRKLIDVLSPRGFRSSYTGDVRF
;
A
#
# COMPACT_ATOMS: atom_id res chain seq x y z
N LYS A 1 -24.93 -26.63 -11.03
CA LYS A 1 -23.53 -26.70 -11.52
C LYS A 1 -22.80 -25.36 -11.43
N ARG A 2 -23.28 -24.26 -12.03
CA ARG A 2 -22.62 -22.94 -11.92
C ARG A 2 -22.40 -22.42 -10.48
N SER A 3 -23.32 -22.68 -9.55
CA SER A 3 -23.18 -22.26 -8.13
C SER A 3 -21.97 -22.90 -7.45
N SER A 4 -21.74 -24.22 -7.64
CA SER A 4 -20.64 -24.92 -6.97
C SER A 4 -19.28 -24.50 -7.50
N GLU A 5 -19.18 -24.16 -8.79
CA GLU A 5 -17.94 -23.65 -9.40
C GLU A 5 -17.60 -22.24 -8.88
N GLN A 6 -18.61 -21.39 -8.66
CA GLN A 6 -18.42 -20.06 -8.08
C GLN A 6 -18.03 -20.13 -6.60
N GLU A 7 -18.67 -21.01 -5.85
CA GLU A 7 -18.34 -21.28 -4.44
C GLU A 7 -16.90 -21.79 -4.30
N GLU A 8 -16.47 -22.70 -5.18
CA GLU A 8 -15.11 -23.19 -5.25
C GLU A 8 -14.10 -22.07 -5.55
N CYS A 9 -14.39 -21.23 -6.54
CA CYS A 9 -13.55 -20.09 -6.89
C CYS A 9 -13.40 -19.12 -5.69
N ILE A 10 -14.49 -18.80 -5.00
CA ILE A 10 -14.46 -17.95 -3.79
C ILE A 10 -13.62 -18.60 -2.70
N ARG A 11 -13.70 -19.93 -2.52
CA ARG A 11 -12.87 -20.65 -1.55
C ARG A 11 -11.39 -20.51 -1.86
N ILE A 12 -10.99 -20.70 -3.13
CA ILE A 12 -9.59 -20.54 -3.56
C ILE A 12 -9.10 -19.11 -3.29
N VAL A 13 -9.92 -18.10 -3.60
CA VAL A 13 -9.57 -16.69 -3.35
C VAL A 13 -9.39 -16.42 -1.85
N LYS A 14 -10.24 -16.97 -0.98
CA LYS A 14 -10.08 -16.84 0.49
C LYS A 14 -8.79 -17.50 0.99
N THR A 15 -8.42 -18.66 0.43
CA THR A 15 -7.15 -19.32 0.74
C THR A 15 -5.96 -18.46 0.30
N ALA A 16 -5.97 -17.96 -0.94
CA ALA A 16 -4.93 -17.07 -1.45
C ALA A 16 -4.80 -15.79 -0.60
N ALA A 17 -5.91 -15.18 -0.20
CA ALA A 17 -5.91 -14.03 0.70
C ALA A 17 -5.30 -14.36 2.07
N SER A 18 -5.52 -15.56 2.59
CA SER A 18 -4.94 -15.99 3.87
C SER A 18 -3.42 -16.12 3.78
N ILE A 19 -2.91 -16.74 2.70
CA ILE A 19 -1.47 -16.85 2.42
C ILE A 19 -0.81 -15.46 2.37
N ILE A 20 -1.42 -14.54 1.62
CA ILE A 20 -0.90 -13.17 1.50
C ILE A 20 -0.87 -12.44 2.85
N LEU A 21 -1.90 -12.64 3.69
CA LEU A 21 -1.93 -12.05 5.03
C LEU A 21 -0.88 -12.66 5.96
N GLU A 22 -0.59 -13.96 5.82
CA GLU A 22 0.47 -14.64 6.56
C GLU A 22 1.87 -14.15 6.17
N ASP A 23 2.07 -13.68 4.95
CA ASP A 23 3.33 -13.05 4.56
C ASP A 23 3.45 -11.59 5.05
N ILE A 24 2.34 -10.84 5.06
CA ILE A 24 2.32 -9.42 5.48
C ILE A 24 2.43 -9.24 7.00
N ARG A 25 1.81 -10.12 7.79
CA ARG A 25 1.72 -9.97 9.26
C ARG A 25 3.02 -10.17 10.07
N PRO A 26 3.92 -11.08 9.74
CA PRO A 26 5.17 -11.27 10.48
C PRO A 26 6.20 -10.20 10.13
N GLN A 27 6.03 -9.49 9.02
CA GLN A 27 6.97 -8.45 8.61
C GLN A 27 6.97 -7.32 9.65
N VAL A 28 8.17 -6.98 10.11
CA VAL A 28 8.45 -5.86 11.00
C VAL A 28 8.73 -4.66 10.11
N TYR A 29 7.88 -3.64 10.22
CA TYR A 29 8.10 -2.36 9.54
C TYR A 29 8.60 -1.38 10.58
N ASP A 30 9.69 -0.68 10.26
CA ASP A 30 10.15 0.42 11.08
C ASP A 30 9.13 1.57 11.01
N THR A 31 8.70 2.03 12.19
CA THR A 31 7.73 3.12 12.34
C THR A 31 8.35 4.36 12.97
N GLN A 32 9.62 4.29 13.37
CA GLN A 32 10.33 5.35 14.08
C GLN A 32 11.20 6.19 13.14
N GLU A 33 11.74 5.57 12.09
CA GLU A 33 12.53 6.29 11.09
C GLU A 33 11.67 6.67 9.88
N HIS A 34 11.41 7.97 9.74
CA HIS A 34 10.81 8.52 8.53
C HIS A 34 11.91 9.17 7.71
N PRO A 35 12.34 8.55 6.60
CA PRO A 35 13.30 9.19 5.72
C PRO A 35 12.73 10.53 5.24
N PRO A 36 13.59 11.54 5.04
CA PRO A 36 13.18 12.81 4.45
C PRO A 36 12.33 12.58 3.18
N PRO A 37 11.38 13.47 2.84
CA PRO A 37 10.50 13.31 1.66
C PRO A 37 11.26 13.09 0.34
N GLU A 38 12.53 13.49 0.28
CA GLU A 38 13.45 13.32 -0.84
C GLU A 38 13.92 11.86 -1.00
N ASN A 39 14.01 11.12 0.10
CA ASN A 39 14.41 9.71 0.16
C ASN A 39 13.24 8.76 0.47
N SER A 40 12.03 9.28 0.70
CA SER A 40 10.85 8.46 1.02
C SER A 40 10.45 7.48 -0.08
N LEU A 41 11.07 7.60 -1.27
CA LEU A 41 10.89 6.69 -2.40
C LEU A 41 11.91 5.55 -2.46
N GLN A 42 13.03 5.65 -1.74
CA GLN A 42 14.01 4.58 -1.65
C GLN A 42 13.44 3.47 -0.75
N GLU A 43 13.63 2.21 -1.14
CA GLU A 43 13.24 1.00 -0.39
C GLU A 43 11.72 0.73 -0.28
N ILE A 44 10.86 1.46 -1.02
CA ILE A 44 9.41 1.18 -1.05
C ILE A 44 9.08 -0.23 -1.56
N GLU A 45 9.87 -0.74 -2.50
CA GLU A 45 9.59 -2.02 -3.15
C GLU A 45 10.09 -3.20 -2.30
N SER A 46 11.18 -3.04 -1.54
CA SER A 46 11.76 -4.13 -0.73
C SER A 46 10.87 -4.55 0.43
N ILE A 47 9.96 -3.69 0.87
CA ILE A 47 9.04 -3.98 1.97
C ILE A 47 7.79 -4.78 1.53
N ILE A 48 7.60 -5.01 0.23
CA ILE A 48 6.40 -5.69 -0.28
C ILE A 48 6.70 -7.20 -0.35
N PRO A 49 5.88 -8.06 0.28
CA PRO A 49 6.04 -9.50 0.15
C PRO A 49 5.85 -9.99 -1.29
N GLU A 50 6.59 -11.03 -1.68
CA GLU A 50 6.56 -11.58 -3.04
C GLU A 50 5.15 -12.04 -3.46
N SER A 51 4.38 -12.66 -2.56
CA SER A 51 3.00 -13.06 -2.82
C SER A 51 2.08 -11.88 -3.17
N LEU A 52 2.32 -10.71 -2.57
CA LEU A 52 1.59 -9.49 -2.86
C LEU A 52 2.05 -8.83 -4.18
N HIS A 53 3.33 -8.96 -4.52
CA HIS A 53 3.83 -8.59 -5.86
C HIS A 53 3.11 -9.39 -6.94
N VAL A 54 3.09 -10.72 -6.82
CA VAL A 54 2.40 -11.59 -7.77
C VAL A 54 0.92 -11.22 -7.89
N LEU A 55 0.21 -10.99 -6.78
CA LEU A 55 -1.20 -10.59 -6.83
C LEU A 55 -1.39 -9.26 -7.59
N THR A 56 -0.61 -8.23 -7.24
CA THR A 56 -0.80 -6.89 -7.83
C THR A 56 -0.38 -6.84 -9.29
N GLU A 57 0.66 -7.58 -9.68
CA GLU A 57 1.06 -7.74 -11.07
C GLU A 57 0.03 -8.52 -11.89
N GLU A 58 -0.43 -9.68 -11.42
CA GLU A 58 -1.42 -10.48 -12.14
C GLU A 58 -2.77 -9.76 -12.31
N THR A 59 -3.16 -8.96 -11.33
CA THR A 59 -4.40 -8.17 -11.42
C THR A 59 -4.25 -6.93 -12.31
N THR A 60 -3.06 -6.35 -12.41
CA THR A 60 -2.85 -5.05 -13.06
C THR A 60 -2.20 -5.15 -14.43
N LEU A 61 -1.14 -5.97 -14.58
CA LEU A 61 -0.34 -6.10 -15.79
C LEU A 61 -0.96 -7.05 -16.81
N ASN A 62 -1.80 -7.99 -16.37
CA ASN A 62 -2.46 -8.93 -17.26
C ASN A 62 -3.31 -8.17 -18.29
N LYS A 63 -2.88 -8.25 -19.56
CA LYS A 63 -3.49 -7.59 -20.74
C LYS A 63 -3.22 -6.08 -20.90
N LYS A 64 -2.28 -5.47 -20.18
CA LYS A 64 -1.91 -4.06 -20.42
C LYS A 64 -0.86 -3.91 -21.52
N ARG A 65 -1.00 -2.85 -22.31
CA ARG A 65 -0.01 -2.38 -23.30
C ARG A 65 0.50 -1.00 -22.87
N GLY A 66 1.76 -0.70 -23.16
CA GLY A 66 2.38 0.60 -22.88
C GLY A 66 3.53 0.52 -21.87
N ASP A 67 3.85 1.66 -21.25
CA ASP A 67 4.96 1.82 -20.32
C ASP A 67 4.79 0.93 -19.06
N LEU A 68 5.62 -0.12 -18.99
CA LEU A 68 5.62 -1.09 -17.89
C LEU A 68 6.04 -0.46 -16.56
N GLU A 69 6.93 0.53 -16.57
CA GLU A 69 7.40 1.20 -15.36
C GLU A 69 6.26 1.96 -14.68
N LYS A 70 5.43 2.64 -15.48
CA LYS A 70 4.22 3.31 -15.00
C LYS A 70 3.25 2.36 -14.33
N TRP A 71 3.07 1.16 -14.86
CA TRP A 71 2.17 0.16 -14.28
C TRP A 71 2.75 -0.47 -13.02
N ARG A 72 4.06 -0.74 -12.98
CA ARG A 72 4.75 -1.19 -11.76
C ARG A 72 4.57 -0.22 -10.60
N LYS A 73 4.73 1.09 -10.84
CA LYS A 73 4.46 2.12 -9.82
C LYS A 73 3.03 2.04 -9.24
N ARG A 74 2.04 1.63 -10.05
CA ARG A 74 0.66 1.41 -9.59
C ARG A 74 0.53 0.12 -8.78
N CYS A 75 1.20 -0.96 -9.18
CA CYS A 75 1.25 -2.19 -8.39
C CYS A 75 1.83 -1.92 -6.99
N THR A 76 2.96 -1.19 -6.93
CA THR A 76 3.60 -0.77 -5.68
C THR A 76 2.63 0.04 -4.81
N ALA A 77 1.94 1.03 -5.38
CA ALA A 77 0.94 1.82 -4.66
C ALA A 77 -0.20 0.97 -4.09
N MET A 78 -0.71 0.01 -4.87
CA MET A 78 -1.75 -0.92 -4.41
C MET A 78 -1.27 -1.83 -3.28
N ALA A 79 -0.06 -2.37 -3.40
CA ALA A 79 0.54 -3.22 -2.38
C ALA A 79 0.64 -2.48 -1.04
N HIS A 80 1.12 -1.22 -1.04
CA HIS A 80 1.21 -0.41 0.18
C HIS A 80 -0.15 -0.11 0.80
N CYS A 81 -1.19 0.12 -0.02
CA CYS A 81 -2.55 0.26 0.49
C CYS A 81 -3.06 -1.03 1.16
N ILE A 82 -2.77 -2.19 0.58
CA ILE A 82 -3.17 -3.50 1.13
C ILE A 82 -2.43 -3.79 2.43
N ILE A 83 -1.11 -3.55 2.49
CA ILE A 83 -0.31 -3.71 3.72
C ILE A 83 -0.84 -2.77 4.82
N SER A 84 -1.13 -1.51 4.48
CA SER A 84 -1.71 -0.53 5.41
C SER A 84 -3.07 -0.98 5.94
N ALA A 85 -3.94 -1.56 5.10
CA ALA A 85 -5.21 -2.13 5.52
C ALA A 85 -5.05 -3.38 6.40
N ALA A 86 -4.06 -4.23 6.11
CA ALA A 86 -3.78 -5.44 6.88
C ALA A 86 -3.09 -5.14 8.23
N ARG A 87 -2.33 -4.04 8.33
CA ARG A 87 -1.49 -3.66 9.49
C ARG A 87 -1.63 -2.17 9.84
N PRO A 88 -2.83 -1.65 10.13
CA PRO A 88 -3.08 -0.20 10.25
C PRO A 88 -2.32 0.49 11.40
N LYS A 89 -1.90 -0.26 12.43
CA LYS A 89 -1.15 0.27 13.59
C LYS A 89 0.36 0.05 13.51
N SER A 90 0.81 -0.83 12.64
CA SER A 90 2.21 -1.30 12.60
C SER A 90 2.90 -0.99 11.29
N PHE A 91 2.20 -0.34 10.36
CA PHE A 91 2.75 0.02 9.05
C PHE A 91 2.33 1.44 8.68
N MET A 92 3.32 2.26 8.36
CA MET A 92 3.12 3.54 7.69
C MET A 92 3.82 3.49 6.35
N SER A 93 3.04 3.62 5.27
CA SER A 93 3.61 3.62 3.92
C SER A 93 4.45 4.87 3.68
N GLY A 94 5.72 4.70 3.32
CA GLY A 94 6.60 5.79 2.89
C GLY A 94 5.99 6.62 1.75
N MET A 95 5.22 6.00 0.85
CA MET A 95 4.47 6.74 -0.19
C MET A 95 3.36 7.61 0.40
N GLN A 96 2.61 7.10 1.36
CA GLN A 96 1.54 7.86 2.00
C GLN A 96 2.11 9.02 2.80
N VAL A 97 3.24 8.83 3.48
CA VAL A 97 3.97 9.87 4.25
C VAL A 97 4.64 10.91 3.34
N GLY A 98 5.23 10.49 2.23
CA GLY A 98 5.82 11.38 1.23
C GLY A 98 4.77 12.24 0.53
N LEU A 99 3.68 11.63 0.06
CA LEU A 99 2.54 12.35 -0.52
C LEU A 99 1.97 13.36 0.46
N ALA A 100 1.90 12.96 1.71
CA ALA A 100 1.42 13.77 2.80
C ALA A 100 2.26 15.02 3.08
N ALA A 101 3.58 14.86 3.14
CA ALA A 101 4.54 15.94 3.28
C ALA A 101 4.52 16.87 2.06
N PHE A 102 4.43 16.30 0.86
CA PHE A 102 4.29 17.05 -0.39
C PHE A 102 3.04 17.93 -0.40
N LEU A 103 1.88 17.38 -0.03
CA LEU A 103 0.63 18.14 0.04
C LEU A 103 0.72 19.28 1.07
N PHE A 104 1.36 19.03 2.22
CA PHE A 104 1.56 20.06 3.22
C PHE A 104 2.47 21.18 2.70
N LYS A 105 3.63 20.84 2.10
CA LYS A 105 4.58 21.82 1.55
C LYS A 105 3.98 22.61 0.38
N LYS A 106 3.19 21.96 -0.48
CA LYS A 106 2.62 22.59 -1.69
C LYS A 106 1.41 23.47 -1.40
N TYR A 107 0.54 23.06 -0.49
CA TYR A 107 -0.74 23.75 -0.26
C TYR A 107 -0.81 24.46 1.10
N GLY A 108 0.18 24.27 1.99
CA GLY A 108 0.27 24.94 3.29
C GLY A 108 -0.89 24.66 4.25
N SER A 109 -1.72 23.65 3.96
CA SER A 109 -3.00 23.45 4.65
C SER A 109 -3.18 22.02 5.14
N ARG A 110 -3.38 21.89 6.46
CA ARG A 110 -3.80 20.63 7.11
C ARG A 110 -5.22 20.21 6.72
N LYS A 111 -6.10 21.11 6.28
CA LYS A 111 -7.47 20.74 5.87
C LYS A 111 -7.50 19.70 4.75
N LEU A 112 -6.60 19.81 3.77
CA LEU A 112 -6.56 18.84 2.67
C LEU A 112 -6.11 17.46 3.16
N ILE A 113 -5.25 17.44 4.17
CA ILE A 113 -4.74 16.24 4.84
C ILE A 113 -5.88 15.57 5.61
N ASP A 114 -6.61 16.34 6.39
CA ASP A 114 -7.70 15.87 7.25
C ASP A 114 -8.91 15.38 6.45
N VAL A 115 -9.11 15.87 5.23
CA VAL A 115 -10.14 15.37 4.29
C VAL A 115 -9.73 14.04 3.65
N LEU A 116 -8.43 13.81 3.44
CA LEU A 116 -7.92 12.63 2.73
C LEU A 116 -7.63 11.45 3.65
N SER A 117 -7.29 11.68 4.93
CA SER A 117 -6.97 10.59 5.87
C SER A 117 -8.13 9.61 6.13
N PRO A 118 -9.39 10.04 6.30
CA PRO A 118 -10.50 9.12 6.55
C PRO A 118 -10.85 8.25 5.33
N ARG A 119 -10.35 8.62 4.13
CA ARG A 119 -10.65 7.94 2.87
C ARG A 119 -9.65 6.82 2.53
N GLY A 120 -8.75 6.48 3.46
CA GLY A 120 -7.77 5.40 3.28
C GLY A 120 -6.58 5.75 2.37
N PHE A 121 -6.46 7.02 1.96
CA PHE A 121 -5.37 7.49 1.11
C PHE A 121 -4.14 8.00 1.90
N ARG A 122 -4.17 7.96 3.25
CA ARG A 122 -3.08 8.44 4.13
C ARG A 122 -3.22 7.92 5.57
N SER A 123 -2.11 7.73 6.29
CA SER A 123 -2.13 7.55 7.76
C SER A 123 -2.59 8.85 8.46
N SER A 124 -3.43 8.72 9.48
CA SER A 124 -3.83 9.88 10.29
C SER A 124 -2.67 10.26 11.20
N TYR A 125 -2.25 11.53 11.13
CA TYR A 125 -1.06 12.04 11.81
C TYR A 125 -1.36 12.26 13.29
N THR A 126 -1.00 11.29 14.15
CA THR A 126 -1.08 11.44 15.62
C THR A 126 0.27 11.56 16.31
N GLY A 127 1.38 11.51 15.57
CA GLY A 127 2.74 11.66 16.11
C GLY A 127 3.42 12.95 15.62
N ASP A 128 4.07 13.64 16.56
CA ASP A 128 4.89 14.85 16.38
C ASP A 128 6.06 14.66 15.40
N VAL A 129 5.77 14.57 14.10
CA VAL A 129 6.79 14.82 13.08
C VAL A 129 6.85 16.33 12.89
N ARG A 130 7.78 16.98 13.60
CA ARG A 130 8.14 18.37 13.36
C ARG A 130 8.79 18.44 11.97
N PHE A 131 8.18 19.22 11.09
CA PHE A 131 8.80 19.66 9.84
C PHE A 131 9.92 20.66 10.13
#